data_AF-S4PET0-F1
#
_entry.id   AF-S4PET0-F1
#
_cell.length_a   1.000
_cell.length_b   1.000
_cell.length_c   1.000
_cell.angle_alpha   90.00
_cell.angle_beta   90.00
_cell.angle_gamma   90.00
#
_symmetry.space_group_name_H-M   'P 1'
#
loop_
_entity.id
_entity.type
_entity.pdbx_description
1 polymer ?
#
loop_
_entity_poly.entity_id
_entity_poly.type
_entity_poly.pdbx_seq_one_letter_code
_entity_poly.pdbx_strand_id
1 'polypeptide(L)'
;MEDIIKLGMHIGINGCSLRTKENLEVASKIPQDRLMIETDSPWCEVKPTHPGYLHVVTKFPTVKKEKYSVDSDSQVKGRNE
;
A
#
# COMPACT_ATOMS: atom_id res chain seq x y z
N MET A 1 -2.36 -18.39 3.67
CA MET A 1 -3.24 -17.77 2.64
C MET A 1 -4.34 -18.73 2.24
N GLU A 2 -4.02 -19.91 1.71
CA GLU A 2 -5.02 -20.89 1.26
C GLU A 2 -6.01 -21.28 2.35
N ASP A 3 -5.56 -21.49 3.59
CA ASP A 3 -6.45 -21.85 4.69
C ASP A 3 -7.41 -20.71 5.07
N ILE A 4 -6.98 -19.45 4.95
CA ILE A 4 -7.85 -18.27 5.16
C ILE A 4 -8.96 -18.24 4.10
N ILE A 5 -8.61 -18.53 2.84
CA ILE A 5 -9.57 -18.59 1.73
C ILE A 5 -10.55 -19.76 1.91
N LYS A 6 -10.09 -20.94 2.35
CA LYS A 6 -10.96 -22.10 2.64
C LYS A 6 -11.99 -21.81 3.71
N LEU A 7 -11.68 -20.93 4.67
CA LEU A 7 -12.62 -20.45 5.68
C LEU A 7 -13.63 -19.42 5.15
N GLY A 8 -13.59 -19.10 3.86
CA GLY A 8 -14.51 -18.14 3.21
C GLY A 8 -14.16 -16.68 3.47
N MET A 9 -12.97 -16.38 4.01
CA MET A 9 -12.55 -15.03 4.35
C MET A 9 -11.93 -14.29 3.15
N HIS A 10 -11.86 -12.96 3.27
CA HIS A 10 -11.20 -12.07 2.31
C HIS A 10 -9.81 -11.67 2.83
N ILE A 11 -8.95 -11.20 1.93
CA ILE A 11 -7.58 -10.79 2.24
C ILE A 11 -7.37 -9.33 1.87
N GLY A 12 -7.10 -8.49 2.87
CA GLY A 12 -6.72 -7.10 2.70
C GLY A 12 -5.26 -6.95 2.26
N ILE A 13 -5.03 -6.06 1.29
CA ILE A 13 -3.72 -5.73 0.76
C ILE A 13 -3.49 -4.22 0.88
N ASN A 14 -2.39 -3.86 1.55
CA ASN A 14 -1.87 -2.50 1.63
C ASN A 14 -0.40 -2.45 1.15
N GLY A 15 0.25 -1.29 1.27
CA GLY A 15 1.65 -1.15 0.85
C GLY A 15 2.67 -1.95 1.68
N CYS A 16 2.34 -2.36 2.92
CA CYS A 16 3.16 -3.30 3.69
C CYS A 16 3.12 -4.72 3.10
N SER A 17 1.97 -5.11 2.55
CA SER A 17 1.78 -6.40 1.87
C SER A 17 2.46 -6.49 0.50
N LEU A 18 3.25 -5.48 0.09
CA LEU A 18 3.90 -5.39 -1.23
C LEU A 18 5.40 -5.02 -1.15
N ARG A 19 6.04 -5.24 0.02
CA ARG A 19 7.41 -4.76 0.31
C ARG A 19 8.53 -5.62 -0.26
N THR A 20 8.28 -6.90 -0.51
CA THR A 20 9.27 -7.84 -1.03
C THR A 20 8.76 -8.54 -2.28
N LYS A 21 9.66 -9.19 -3.04
CA LYS A 21 9.26 -10.01 -4.20
C LYS A 21 8.35 -11.16 -3.78
N GLU A 22 8.65 -11.81 -2.66
CA GLU A 22 7.82 -12.86 -2.09
C GLU A 22 6.42 -12.34 -1.74
N ASN A 23 6.31 -11.12 -1.19
CA ASN A 23 4.99 -10.53 -0.94
C ASN A 23 4.18 -10.35 -2.22
N LEU A 24 4.81 -9.90 -3.32
CA LEU A 24 4.14 -9.77 -4.62
C LEU A 24 3.69 -11.14 -5.18
N GLU A 25 4.52 -12.16 -5.03
CA GLU A 25 4.18 -13.53 -5.45
C GLU A 25 2.97 -14.06 -4.67
N VAL A 26 2.91 -13.85 -3.36
CA VAL A 26 1.75 -14.23 -2.54
C VAL A 26 0.52 -13.41 -2.95
N ALA A 27 0.64 -12.10 -3.10
CA ALA A 27 -0.47 -11.23 -3.51
C ALA A 27 -1.07 -11.63 -4.86
N SER A 28 -0.24 -12.03 -5.83
CA SER A 28 -0.68 -12.47 -7.16
C SER A 28 -1.49 -13.77 -7.17
N LYS A 29 -1.43 -14.56 -6.09
CA LYS A 29 -2.16 -15.83 -5.96
C LYS A 29 -3.53 -15.66 -5.30
N ILE A 30 -3.86 -14.47 -4.81
CA ILE A 30 -5.15 -14.20 -4.17
C ILE A 30 -6.23 -14.15 -5.26
N PRO A 31 -7.33 -14.93 -5.13
CA PRO A 31 -8.48 -14.82 -6.03
C PRO A 31 -9.04 -13.40 -6.02
N GLN A 32 -9.36 -12.85 -7.19
CA GLN A 32 -9.81 -11.46 -7.32
C GLN A 32 -11.10 -11.17 -6.53
N ASP A 33 -12.01 -12.13 -6.44
CA ASP A 33 -13.25 -12.04 -5.65
C ASP A 33 -13.01 -12.05 -4.13
N ARG A 34 -11.78 -12.37 -3.70
CA ARG A 34 -11.36 -12.42 -2.29
C ARG A 34 -10.35 -11.35 -1.91
N LEU A 35 -9.90 -10.54 -2.86
CA LEU A 35 -8.94 -9.47 -2.64
C LEU A 35 -9.66 -8.19 -2.21
N MET A 36 -9.17 -7.56 -1.15
CA MET A 36 -9.56 -6.23 -0.70
C MET A 36 -8.36 -5.29 -0.72
N ILE A 37 -8.61 -3.99 -0.93
CA ILE A 37 -7.59 -2.94 -0.95
C ILE A 37 -7.79 -2.04 0.26
N GLU A 38 -6.69 -1.68 0.91
CA GLU A 38 -6.65 -0.73 2.02
C GLU A 38 -5.30 -0.01 2.05
N THR A 39 -5.21 1.13 2.77
CA THR A 39 -3.96 1.89 2.88
C THR A 39 -3.24 1.65 4.20
N ASP A 40 -3.97 1.30 5.26
CA ASP A 40 -3.51 1.31 6.65
C ASP A 40 -2.86 2.65 7.03
N SER A 41 -3.39 3.75 6.49
CA SER A 41 -2.95 5.11 6.78
C SER A 41 -3.01 5.39 8.29
N PRO A 42 -1.97 6.01 8.90
CA PRO A 42 -0.86 6.74 8.26
C PRO A 42 0.36 5.87 7.87
N TRP A 43 0.24 4.55 7.97
CA TRP A 43 1.32 3.58 7.76
C TRP A 43 1.34 3.03 6.34
N CYS A 44 2.19 2.01 6.13
CA CYS A 44 2.23 1.24 4.88
C CYS A 44 2.44 2.05 3.58
N GLU A 45 3.13 3.18 3.66
CA GLU A 45 3.63 3.91 2.48
C GLU A 45 4.38 2.98 1.51
N VAL A 46 4.03 3.04 0.23
CA VAL A 46 4.77 2.35 -0.83
C VAL A 46 6.01 3.18 -1.18
N LYS A 47 7.18 2.75 -0.71
CA LYS A 47 8.44 3.47 -0.86
C LYS A 47 9.17 3.09 -2.16
N PRO A 48 10.03 3.98 -2.73
CA PRO A 48 10.83 3.68 -3.92
C PRO A 48 11.71 2.43 -3.83
N THR A 49 12.05 1.98 -2.62
CA THR A 49 12.84 0.77 -2.37
C THR A 49 12.01 -0.52 -2.40
N HIS A 50 10.68 -0.44 -2.37
CA HIS A 50 9.82 -1.61 -2.43
C HIS A 50 9.65 -2.06 -3.89
N PRO A 51 9.69 -3.37 -4.20
CA PRO A 51 9.46 -3.87 -5.56
C PRO A 51 8.11 -3.44 -6.16
N GLY A 52 7.05 -3.34 -5.34
CA GLY A 52 5.74 -2.87 -5.78
C GLY A 52 5.71 -1.42 -6.30
N TYR A 53 6.70 -0.59 -5.93
CA TYR A 53 6.76 0.80 -6.35
C TYR A 53 6.95 0.97 -7.86
N LEU A 54 7.51 -0.03 -8.54
CA LEU A 54 7.67 -0.02 -10.00
C LEU A 54 6.34 0.13 -10.76
N HIS A 55 5.22 -0.21 -10.12
CA HIS A 55 3.88 -0.12 -10.68
C HIS A 55 3.13 1.16 -10.28
N VAL A 56 3.72 2.02 -9.44
CA VAL A 56 3.09 3.26 -8.97
C VAL A 56 3.27 4.36 -10.00
N VAL A 57 2.14 4.74 -10.63
CA VAL A 57 2.10 5.79 -11.66
C VAL A 57 1.72 7.15 -11.07
N THR A 58 0.71 7.18 -10.20
CA THR A 58 0.23 8.40 -9.55
C THR A 58 1.14 8.81 -8.40
N LYS A 59 1.56 10.08 -8.37
CA LYS A 59 2.43 10.63 -7.33
C LYS A 59 1.90 12.00 -6.90
N PHE A 60 1.99 12.28 -5.61
CA PHE A 60 1.59 13.55 -5.02
C PHE A 60 2.82 14.33 -4.55
N PRO A 61 2.80 15.68 -4.62
CA PRO A 61 3.84 16.50 -4.00
C PRO A 61 3.91 16.23 -2.49
N THR A 62 5.12 16.15 -1.94
CA THR A 62 5.31 15.93 -0.49
C THR A 62 6.25 16.96 0.11
N VAL A 63 5.94 17.41 1.32
CA VAL A 63 6.75 18.35 2.10
C VAL A 63 7.09 17.77 3.47
N LYS A 64 8.14 18.28 4.11
CA LYS A 64 8.38 17.95 5.53
C LYS A 64 7.22 18.46 6.39
N LYS A 65 6.95 17.80 7.52
CA LYS A 65 5.83 18.13 8.41
C LYS A 65 5.80 19.61 8.81
N GLU A 66 6.96 20.23 9.02
CA GLU A 66 7.07 21.63 9.45
C GLU A 66 6.69 22.64 8.35
N LYS A 67 6.64 22.19 7.09
CA LYS A 67 6.28 23.00 5.91
C LYS A 67 4.87 22.70 5.39
N TYR A 68 4.14 21.78 6.03
CA TYR A 68 2.79 21.43 5.61
C TYR A 68 1.79 22.53 5.95
N SER A 69 0.89 22.81 5.02
CA SER A 69 -0.28 23.67 5.23
C SER A 69 -1.52 22.94 4.74
N VAL A 70 -2.64 23.08 5.46
CA VAL A 70 -3.93 22.48 5.09
C VAL A 70 -4.42 23.00 3.74
N ASP A 71 -4.06 24.25 3.40
CA ASP A 71 -4.44 24.88 2.13
C ASP A 71 -3.49 24.54 0.96
N SER A 72 -2.50 23.66 1.17
CA SER A 72 -1.55 23.26 0.12
C SER A 72 -1.94 21.95 -0.54
N ASP A 73 -1.63 21.81 -1.84
CA ASP A 73 -1.77 20.55 -2.59
C ASP A 73 -0.70 19.49 -2.25
N SER A 74 0.02 19.66 -1.13
CA SER A 74 1.14 18.80 -0.72
C SER A 74 0.78 17.91 0.46
N GLN A 75 1.21 16.65 0.41
CA GLN A 75 1.10 15.70 1.52
C GLN A 75 2.30 15.79 2.46
N VAL A 76 2.17 15.21 3.66
CA VAL A 76 3.30 15.13 4.61
C VAL A 76 4.19 13.94 4.25
N LYS A 77 5.46 14.22 3.94
CA LYS A 77 6.45 13.19 3.59
C LYS A 77 6.55 12.13 4.70
N GLY A 78 6.34 10.86 4.32
CA GLY A 78 6.41 9.72 5.23
C GLY A 78 5.13 9.45 6.04
N ARG A 79 4.05 10.21 5.82
CA ARG A 79 2.71 9.94 6.34
C ARG A 79 1.84 9.50 5.16
N ASN A 80 1.53 8.20 5.09
CA ASN A 80 0.61 7.72 4.07
C ASN A 80 -0.77 8.35 4.26
N GLU A 81 -1.57 8.42 3.19
CA GLU A 81 -2.94 8.94 3.21
C GLU A 81 -3.92 7.91 2.65
#